data_AF-A0AAW8RUW8-F1
#
_entry.id   AF-A0AAW8RUW8-F1
#
_cell.length_a   1.000
_cell.length_b   1.000
_cell.length_c   1.000
_cell.angle_alpha   90.00
_cell.angle_beta   90.00
_cell.angle_gamma   90.00
#
_symmetry.space_group_name_H-M   'P 1'
#
loop_
_entity.id
_entity.type
_entity.pdbx_description
1 polymer ?
#
loop_
_entity_poly.entity_id
_entity_poly.type
_entity_poly.pdbx_seq_one_letter_code
_entity_poly.pdbx_strand_id
1 'polypeptide(L)'
;MRNHDNYLEIYAHWYPRSYGLSDYPMECHVTYSGAERKALFEQLTEAQQALVNQQRKYEVRSLFLQKQYLQTSDWEFVALNIDDEYERGVHSQLKCACGRPLKYQFVIESKSKQQEIRLGIQHFKDHLGISQQVAEEIKKGVAHVDLALDELLWLTEKKIPFPEDLWQRYVFAFYRNNTLRRPLSLNQKLAERVVCFRKAKMPLFIGDYLSVVTEINQVDREVFDRQEKNFLADKTVFEAYLADFQQDIQAPIYLERTFWGRKLTDFIHLDRYGSETYEEAKARYFDDLLSFLLALKDKSKLDRKIHSFELFHQKKYGNAELITFLIAKYQQYQFTQNFFLAIPKVYRIGIRKAIKRKQKK
;
A
#
# COMPACT_ATOMS: atom_id res chain seq x y z
N MET A 1 -10.72 -42.79 -0.77
CA MET A 1 -10.10 -41.73 0.06
C MET A 1 -10.12 -40.44 -0.73
N ARG A 2 -10.94 -39.45 -0.33
CA ARG A 2 -11.11 -38.18 -1.03
C ARG A 2 -10.01 -37.21 -0.57
N ASN A 3 -9.01 -36.92 -1.41
CA ASN A 3 -8.03 -35.86 -1.17
C ASN A 3 -8.75 -34.51 -1.08
N HIS A 4 -8.85 -33.97 0.13
CA HIS A 4 -9.29 -32.60 0.38
C HIS A 4 -8.04 -31.71 0.30
N ASP A 5 -7.70 -31.24 -0.89
CA ASP A 5 -6.69 -30.18 -1.11
C ASP A 5 -7.26 -28.82 -0.69
N ASN A 6 -7.77 -28.69 0.54
CA ASN A 6 -8.32 -27.44 1.02
C ASN A 6 -7.18 -26.61 1.64
N TYR A 7 -6.65 -25.63 0.92
CA TYR A 7 -5.57 -24.76 1.42
C TYR A 7 -5.91 -24.06 2.75
N LEU A 8 -7.21 -23.96 3.11
CA LEU A 8 -7.66 -23.52 4.44
C LEU A 8 -7.30 -24.53 5.54
N GLU A 9 -7.36 -25.84 5.27
CA GLU A 9 -6.94 -26.90 6.20
C GLU A 9 -5.42 -26.87 6.41
N ILE A 10 -4.65 -26.54 5.35
CA ILE A 10 -3.21 -26.33 5.46
C ILE A 10 -2.91 -25.16 6.41
N TYR A 11 -3.60 -24.03 6.23
CA TYR A 11 -3.43 -22.88 7.12
C TYR A 11 -3.87 -23.20 8.55
N ALA A 12 -5.01 -23.87 8.74
CA ALA A 12 -5.49 -24.32 10.04
C ALA A 12 -4.48 -25.25 10.74
N HIS A 13 -3.83 -26.13 9.98
CA HIS A 13 -2.81 -27.02 10.51
C HIS A 13 -1.54 -26.27 10.92
N TRP A 14 -1.08 -25.30 10.12
CA TRP A 14 0.11 -24.53 10.44
C TRP A 14 -0.11 -23.54 11.60
N TYR A 15 -1.32 -22.98 11.68
CA TYR A 15 -1.67 -21.90 12.59
C TYR A 15 -3.08 -22.09 13.18
N PRO A 16 -3.26 -23.11 14.05
CA PRO A 16 -4.58 -23.44 14.59
C PRO A 16 -5.17 -22.33 15.48
N ARG A 17 -4.31 -21.48 16.07
CA ARG A 17 -4.72 -20.37 16.95
C ARG A 17 -5.18 -19.12 16.21
N SER A 18 -4.84 -18.96 14.93
CA SER A 18 -5.22 -17.80 14.10
C SER A 18 -6.21 -18.17 12.99
N TYR A 19 -6.71 -19.40 13.00
CA TYR A 19 -7.68 -19.87 12.00
C TYR A 19 -9.06 -19.24 12.21
N GLY A 20 -9.56 -19.26 13.45
CA GLY A 20 -10.65 -18.40 13.87
C GLY A 20 -10.05 -17.05 14.23
N LEU A 21 -10.27 -16.04 13.37
CA LEU A 21 -9.89 -14.67 13.67
C LEU A 21 -10.41 -14.30 15.06
N SER A 22 -9.56 -13.65 15.85
CA SER A 22 -9.88 -13.11 17.15
C SER A 22 -11.03 -12.11 17.05
N ASP A 23 -11.82 -12.04 18.12
CA ASP A 23 -12.94 -11.12 18.21
C ASP A 23 -12.46 -9.68 18.04
N TYR A 24 -12.93 -9.01 16.99
CA TYR A 24 -12.65 -7.62 16.69
C TYR A 24 -13.95 -6.81 16.71
N PRO A 25 -13.96 -5.57 17.23
CA PRO A 25 -15.15 -4.73 17.20
C PRO A 25 -15.68 -4.51 15.79
N MET A 26 -17.00 -4.61 15.62
CA MET A 26 -17.68 -4.49 14.32
C MET A 26 -18.38 -3.15 14.13
N GLU A 27 -18.58 -2.39 15.20
CA GLU A 27 -19.18 -1.07 15.19
C GLU A 27 -18.60 -0.19 16.31
N CYS A 28 -18.57 1.12 16.07
CA CYS A 28 -18.24 2.13 17.07
C CYS A 28 -19.28 3.25 17.00
N HIS A 29 -19.85 3.63 18.14
CA HIS A 29 -20.86 4.68 18.27
C HIS A 29 -20.40 5.80 19.22
N VAL A 30 -19.09 5.93 19.44
CA VAL A 30 -18.51 6.90 20.38
C VAL A 30 -18.22 8.22 19.66
N THR A 31 -18.45 9.33 20.36
CA THR A 31 -18.05 10.66 19.92
C THR A 31 -17.47 11.39 21.11
N TYR A 32 -16.19 11.72 21.05
CA TYR A 32 -15.50 12.40 22.15
C TYR A 32 -15.64 13.92 22.03
N SER A 33 -15.50 14.64 23.14
CA SER A 33 -15.30 16.09 23.15
C SER A 33 -13.87 16.45 22.71
N GLY A 34 -13.59 17.74 22.47
CA GLY A 34 -12.24 18.18 22.11
C GLY A 34 -11.20 17.85 23.19
N ALA A 35 -11.58 18.06 24.46
CA ALA A 35 -10.70 17.79 25.60
C ALA A 35 -10.46 16.29 25.80
N GLU A 36 -11.49 15.46 25.67
CA GLU A 36 -11.36 13.99 25.77
C GLU A 36 -10.46 13.43 24.66
N ARG A 37 -10.65 13.89 23.40
CA ARG A 37 -9.76 13.48 22.30
C ARG A 37 -8.30 13.81 22.59
N LYS A 38 -8.03 15.01 23.11
CA LYS A 38 -6.68 15.46 23.42
C LYS A 38 -6.06 14.57 24.50
N ALA A 39 -6.77 14.34 25.59
CA ALA A 39 -6.31 13.47 26.68
C ALA A 39 -6.04 12.04 26.21
N LEU A 40 -6.89 11.47 25.34
CA LEU A 40 -6.68 10.14 24.76
C LEU A 40 -5.52 10.12 23.76
N PHE A 41 -5.37 11.16 22.95
CA PHE A 41 -4.28 11.30 21.99
C PHE A 41 -2.91 11.41 22.66
N GLU A 42 -2.82 12.16 23.77
CA GLU A 42 -1.60 12.29 24.58
C GLU A 42 -1.14 10.97 25.21
N GLN A 43 -2.05 10.01 25.41
CA GLN A 43 -1.71 8.67 25.92
C GLN A 43 -1.09 7.75 24.84
N LEU A 44 -1.20 8.13 23.56
CA LEU A 44 -0.62 7.36 22.46
C LEU A 44 0.90 7.50 22.43
N THR A 45 1.58 6.47 21.94
CA THR A 45 3.02 6.56 21.65
C THR A 45 3.30 7.51 20.48
N GLU A 46 4.51 8.05 20.38
CA GLU A 46 4.90 8.96 19.29
C GLU A 46 4.63 8.36 17.89
N ALA A 47 4.86 7.05 17.71
CA ALA A 47 4.59 6.36 16.45
C ALA A 47 3.09 6.29 16.13
N GLN A 48 2.24 6.07 17.14
CA GLN A 48 0.78 6.06 16.99
C GLN A 48 0.23 7.47 16.73
N GLN A 49 0.74 8.48 17.42
CA GLN A 49 0.41 9.88 17.18
C GLN A 49 0.75 10.30 15.74
N ALA A 50 1.95 9.94 15.27
CA ALA A 50 2.38 10.20 13.90
C ALA A 50 1.46 9.53 12.87
N LEU A 51 1.06 8.27 13.10
CA LEU A 51 0.14 7.55 12.23
C LEU A 51 -1.24 8.23 12.17
N VAL A 52 -1.81 8.58 13.32
CA VAL A 52 -3.10 9.29 13.42
C VAL A 52 -3.05 10.61 12.65
N ASN A 53 -2.00 11.41 12.87
CA ASN A 53 -1.82 12.68 12.17
C ASN A 53 -1.66 12.49 10.65
N GLN A 54 -0.97 11.43 10.23
CA GLN A 54 -0.83 11.06 8.81
C GLN A 54 -2.18 10.69 8.18
N GLN A 55 -2.99 9.84 8.85
CA GLN A 55 -4.32 9.46 8.36
C GLN A 55 -5.23 10.69 8.26
N ARG A 56 -5.25 11.53 9.30
CA ARG A 56 -6.01 12.78 9.31
C ARG A 56 -5.65 13.67 8.12
N LYS A 57 -4.35 13.88 7.89
CA LYS A 57 -3.86 14.68 6.75
C LYS A 57 -4.29 14.07 5.40
N TYR A 58 -4.20 12.76 5.25
CA TYR A 58 -4.57 12.06 4.02
C TYR A 58 -6.07 12.16 3.72
N GLU A 59 -6.93 11.91 4.71
CA GLU A 59 -8.39 11.95 4.54
C GLU A 59 -8.88 13.35 4.19
N VAL A 60 -8.37 14.35 4.90
CA VAL A 60 -8.67 15.76 4.59
C VAL A 60 -8.26 16.08 3.15
N ARG A 61 -7.02 15.75 2.75
CA ARG A 61 -6.57 15.95 1.37
C ARG A 61 -7.45 15.23 0.35
N SER A 62 -7.87 14.00 0.65
CA SER A 62 -8.74 13.18 -0.21
C SER A 62 -10.12 13.82 -0.37
N LEU A 63 -10.70 14.37 0.70
CA LEU A 63 -11.96 15.13 0.67
C LEU A 63 -11.87 16.33 -0.27
N PHE A 64 -10.77 17.09 -0.23
CA PHE A 64 -10.52 18.22 -1.13
C PHE A 64 -10.39 17.80 -2.60
N LEU A 65 -9.78 16.64 -2.87
CA LEU A 65 -9.54 16.14 -4.23
C LEU A 65 -10.78 15.48 -4.86
N GLN A 66 -11.48 14.60 -4.14
CA GLN A 66 -12.61 13.82 -4.67
C GLN A 66 -13.77 14.71 -5.14
N LYS A 67 -13.98 15.81 -4.44
CA LYS A 67 -15.11 16.70 -4.69
C LYS A 67 -14.81 17.80 -5.72
N GLN A 68 -13.64 17.75 -6.35
CA GLN A 68 -13.21 18.66 -7.41
C GLN A 68 -13.25 20.16 -7.05
N TYR A 69 -13.42 20.51 -5.76
CA TYR A 69 -13.61 21.90 -5.31
C TYR A 69 -12.46 22.83 -5.71
N LEU A 70 -11.26 22.26 -5.88
CA LEU A 70 -10.02 22.96 -6.23
C LEU A 70 -9.51 22.62 -7.65
N GLN A 71 -10.25 21.83 -8.43
CA GLN A 71 -9.82 21.48 -9.78
C GLN A 71 -10.01 22.63 -10.77
N THR A 72 -11.06 23.43 -10.60
CA THR A 72 -11.33 24.63 -11.41
C THR A 72 -10.70 25.89 -10.84
N SER A 73 -10.01 25.81 -9.70
CA SER A 73 -9.36 26.95 -9.07
C SER A 73 -7.83 26.88 -9.21
N ASP A 74 -7.20 28.05 -9.15
CA ASP A 74 -5.73 28.19 -9.10
C ASP A 74 -5.13 27.68 -7.77
N TRP A 75 -5.94 27.13 -6.88
CA TRP A 75 -5.54 26.81 -5.52
C TRP A 75 -5.39 25.30 -5.34
N GLU A 76 -4.43 24.89 -4.52
CA GLU A 76 -4.25 23.50 -4.09
C GLU A 76 -4.10 23.39 -2.59
N PHE A 77 -4.63 22.31 -2.01
CA PHE A 77 -4.53 22.06 -0.57
C PHE A 77 -3.16 21.47 -0.23
N VAL A 78 -2.44 22.12 0.68
CA VAL A 78 -1.08 21.73 1.10
C VAL A 78 -1.10 21.02 2.45
N ALA A 79 -1.77 21.61 3.45
CA ALA A 79 -1.78 21.10 4.81
C ALA A 79 -3.02 21.54 5.59
N LEU A 80 -3.34 20.78 6.63
CA LEU A 80 -4.27 21.17 7.68
C LEU A 80 -3.48 21.25 8.98
N ASN A 81 -3.36 22.46 9.51
CA ASN A 81 -2.81 22.69 10.84
C ASN A 81 -3.97 22.75 11.83
N ILE A 82 -3.75 22.20 13.01
CA ILE A 82 -4.78 22.09 14.04
C ILE A 82 -4.18 22.58 15.34
N ASP A 83 -4.93 23.45 15.99
CA ASP A 83 -4.57 23.99 17.29
C ASP A 83 -5.29 23.16 18.34
N ASP A 84 -4.56 22.21 18.91
CA ASP A 84 -5.11 21.29 19.91
C ASP A 84 -5.39 22.00 21.25
N GLU A 85 -4.80 23.18 21.47
CA GLU A 85 -5.07 24.06 22.62
C GLU A 85 -6.14 25.11 22.34
N TYR A 86 -6.83 25.03 21.19
CA TYR A 86 -7.78 26.07 20.81
C TYR A 86 -8.90 26.24 21.85
N GLU A 87 -8.93 27.42 22.46
CA GLU A 87 -10.01 27.89 23.30
C GLU A 87 -10.73 29.06 22.64
N ARG A 88 -12.02 28.87 22.36
CA ARG A 88 -12.83 29.86 21.65
C ARG A 88 -12.86 31.18 22.42
N GLY A 89 -12.24 32.21 21.85
CA GLY A 89 -12.22 33.57 22.40
C GLY A 89 -11.13 33.83 23.45
N VAL A 90 -10.30 32.84 23.77
CA VAL A 90 -9.20 32.98 24.74
C VAL A 90 -7.87 33.00 24.01
N HIS A 91 -7.50 31.91 23.36
CA HIS A 91 -6.20 31.79 22.72
C HIS A 91 -6.22 30.81 21.56
N SER A 92 -5.37 31.10 20.57
CA SER A 92 -5.06 30.17 19.50
C SER A 92 -3.68 30.48 18.92
N GLN A 93 -2.87 29.44 18.74
CA GLN A 93 -1.59 29.50 18.04
C GLN A 93 -1.79 29.65 16.52
N LEU A 94 -2.94 29.23 16.00
CA LEU A 94 -3.26 29.32 14.57
C LEU A 94 -4.16 30.52 14.27
N LYS A 95 -3.78 31.27 13.24
CA LYS A 95 -4.52 32.45 12.80
C LYS A 95 -4.88 32.35 11.33
N CYS A 96 -6.06 32.84 10.98
CA CYS A 96 -6.44 33.05 9.59
C CYS A 96 -5.61 34.19 8.98
N ALA A 97 -5.56 34.29 7.65
CA ALA A 97 -5.01 35.44 6.92
C ALA A 97 -5.60 36.78 7.38
N CYS A 98 -6.86 36.80 7.84
CA CYS A 98 -7.51 37.98 8.41
C CYS A 98 -7.20 38.22 9.91
N GLY A 99 -6.34 37.41 10.51
CA GLY A 99 -5.92 37.51 11.91
C GLY A 99 -6.81 36.80 12.94
N ARG A 100 -7.96 36.23 12.54
CA ARG A 100 -8.86 35.53 13.48
C ARG A 100 -8.22 34.23 14.02
N PRO A 101 -8.37 33.93 15.32
CA PRO A 101 -7.90 32.66 15.90
C PRO A 101 -8.69 31.47 15.34
N LEU A 102 -8.01 30.37 15.04
CA LEU A 102 -8.57 29.20 14.36
C LEU A 102 -8.23 27.89 15.08
N LYS A 103 -9.23 27.03 15.26
CA LYS A 103 -8.98 25.62 15.62
C LYS A 103 -8.35 24.84 14.46
N TYR A 104 -8.88 25.05 13.27
CA TYR A 104 -8.46 24.37 12.04
C TYR A 104 -8.00 25.42 11.03
N GLN A 105 -6.73 25.36 10.65
CA GLN A 105 -6.11 26.24 9.66
C GLN A 105 -5.76 25.42 8.42
N PHE A 106 -6.44 25.72 7.32
CA PHE A 106 -6.19 25.12 6.02
C PHE A 106 -5.11 25.93 5.31
N VAL A 107 -4.03 25.27 4.93
CA VAL A 107 -2.93 25.83 4.17
C VAL A 107 -3.15 25.47 2.71
N ILE A 108 -3.26 26.50 1.88
CA ILE A 108 -3.61 26.39 0.47
C ILE A 108 -2.59 27.20 -0.33
N GLU A 109 -2.11 26.66 -1.44
CA GLU A 109 -1.09 27.28 -2.29
C GLU A 109 -1.65 27.59 -3.68
N SER A 110 -1.26 28.73 -4.25
CA SER A 110 -1.59 29.07 -5.64
C SER A 110 -0.65 28.34 -6.60
N LYS A 111 -1.21 27.61 -7.56
CA LYS A 111 -0.47 26.91 -8.62
C LYS A 111 0.29 27.90 -9.51
N SER A 112 -0.31 29.05 -9.80
CA SER A 112 0.30 30.06 -10.67
C SER A 112 1.34 30.95 -9.97
N LYS A 113 1.16 31.27 -8.69
CA LYS A 113 1.99 32.25 -7.96
C LYS A 113 2.88 31.64 -6.87
N GLN A 114 2.73 30.34 -6.57
CA GLN A 114 3.40 29.66 -5.46
C GLN A 114 3.24 30.42 -4.13
N GLN A 115 2.09 31.04 -3.95
CA GLN A 115 1.79 31.83 -2.77
C GLN A 115 0.92 31.00 -1.82
N GLU A 116 1.42 30.78 -0.61
CA GLU A 116 0.71 30.10 0.47
C GLU A 116 -0.25 31.07 1.17
N ILE A 117 -1.49 30.63 1.39
CA ILE A 117 -2.49 31.31 2.21
C ILE A 117 -3.03 30.33 3.27
N ARG A 118 -3.15 30.84 4.50
CA ARG A 118 -3.63 30.10 5.67
C ARG A 118 -5.01 30.61 6.07
N LEU A 119 -6.02 29.75 5.98
CA LEU A 119 -7.43 30.16 6.11
C LEU A 119 -8.22 29.28 7.06
N GLY A 120 -9.23 29.87 7.68
CA GLY A 120 -10.32 29.13 8.31
C GLY A 120 -11.37 28.75 7.27
N ILE A 121 -12.09 27.65 7.51
CA ILE A 121 -13.09 27.13 6.54
C ILE A 121 -14.18 28.14 6.17
N GLN A 122 -14.57 29.01 7.11
CA GLN A 122 -15.59 30.05 6.90
C GLN A 122 -15.10 31.19 5.98
N HIS A 123 -13.79 31.31 5.80
CA HIS A 123 -13.14 32.37 5.03
C HIS A 123 -12.74 31.92 3.62
N PHE A 124 -13.11 30.70 3.23
CA PHE A 124 -12.87 30.19 1.88
C PHE A 124 -13.67 30.97 0.83
N LYS A 125 -14.88 31.40 1.16
CA LYS A 125 -15.66 32.27 0.27
C LYS A 125 -14.96 33.60 0.03
N ASP A 126 -14.54 34.23 1.11
CA ASP A 126 -14.02 35.59 1.08
C ASP A 126 -12.65 35.69 0.42
N HIS A 127 -11.81 34.66 0.57
CA HIS A 127 -10.44 34.66 0.02
C HIS A 127 -10.27 33.84 -1.26
N LEU A 128 -11.08 32.81 -1.49
CA LEU A 128 -10.91 31.87 -2.60
C LEU A 128 -12.12 31.81 -3.54
N GLY A 129 -13.21 32.54 -3.24
CA GLY A 129 -14.45 32.50 -4.03
C GLY A 129 -15.21 31.18 -3.94
N ILE A 130 -14.86 30.31 -2.99
CA ILE A 130 -15.51 29.00 -2.79
C ILE A 130 -16.87 29.21 -2.12
N SER A 131 -17.93 28.61 -2.67
CA SER A 131 -19.29 28.82 -2.14
C SER A 131 -19.44 28.30 -0.69
N GLN A 132 -20.36 28.92 0.05
CA GLN A 132 -20.66 28.52 1.43
C GLN A 132 -21.12 27.06 1.53
N GLN A 133 -21.87 26.58 0.53
CA GLN A 133 -22.30 25.18 0.44
C GLN A 133 -21.10 24.23 0.38
N VAL A 134 -20.09 24.56 -0.44
CA VAL A 134 -18.85 23.78 -0.53
C VAL A 134 -18.08 23.82 0.80
N ALA A 135 -17.99 24.99 1.43
CA ALA A 135 -17.35 25.12 2.74
C ALA A 135 -18.05 24.27 3.82
N GLU A 136 -19.38 24.18 3.79
CA GLU A 136 -20.16 23.33 4.69
C GLU A 136 -19.97 21.84 4.42
N GLU A 137 -19.85 21.43 3.16
CA GLU A 137 -19.52 20.04 2.80
C GLU A 137 -18.11 19.65 3.29
N ILE A 138 -17.12 20.54 3.13
CA ILE A 138 -15.77 20.33 3.67
C ILE A 138 -15.84 20.25 5.20
N LYS A 139 -16.66 21.08 5.86
CA LYS A 139 -16.84 21.05 7.32
C LYS A 139 -17.44 19.73 7.78
N LYS A 140 -18.44 19.21 7.07
CA LYS A 140 -19.01 17.87 7.32
C LYS A 140 -17.97 16.78 7.10
N GLY A 141 -17.14 16.90 6.06
CA GLY A 141 -16.03 15.99 5.80
C GLY A 141 -15.00 15.98 6.93
N VAL A 142 -14.58 17.13 7.44
CA VAL A 142 -13.66 17.22 8.58
C VAL A 142 -14.28 16.65 9.86
N ALA A 143 -15.57 16.88 10.10
CA ALA A 143 -16.28 16.25 11.21
C ALA A 143 -16.30 14.72 11.09
N HIS A 144 -16.42 14.17 9.87
CA HIS A 144 -16.30 12.74 9.61
C HIS A 144 -14.89 12.21 9.88
N VAL A 145 -13.84 12.96 9.54
CA VAL A 145 -12.46 12.63 9.91
C VAL A 145 -12.30 12.58 11.44
N ASP A 146 -12.84 13.56 12.16
CA ASP A 146 -12.80 13.55 13.63
C ASP A 146 -13.57 12.35 14.23
N LEU A 147 -14.67 11.90 13.61
CA LEU A 147 -15.36 10.66 14.01
C LEU A 147 -14.53 9.40 13.73
N ALA A 148 -13.83 9.33 12.60
CA ALA A 148 -12.91 8.23 12.31
C ALA A 148 -11.78 8.19 13.37
N LEU A 149 -11.26 9.35 13.78
CA LEU A 149 -10.28 9.43 14.85
C LEU A 149 -10.83 8.96 16.20
N ASP A 150 -12.08 9.29 16.52
CA ASP A 150 -12.74 8.83 17.74
C ASP A 150 -12.81 7.29 17.79
N GLU A 151 -13.01 6.63 16.65
CA GLU A 151 -12.95 5.16 16.57
C GLU A 151 -11.57 4.61 16.95
N LEU A 152 -10.48 5.16 16.40
CA LEU A 152 -9.13 4.70 16.74
C LEU A 152 -8.77 4.94 18.20
N LEU A 153 -9.14 6.11 18.73
CA LEU A 153 -8.92 6.45 20.14
C LEU A 153 -9.70 5.49 21.03
N TRP A 154 -10.96 5.21 20.71
CA TRP A 154 -11.79 4.26 21.43
C TRP A 154 -11.21 2.83 21.42
N LEU A 155 -10.77 2.34 20.25
CA LEU A 155 -10.14 1.02 20.12
C LEU A 155 -8.87 0.94 20.99
N THR A 156 -8.07 2.00 21.00
CA THR A 156 -6.83 2.07 21.78
C THR A 156 -7.12 2.16 23.28
N GLU A 157 -8.12 2.94 23.70
CA GLU A 157 -8.59 3.02 25.08
C GLU A 157 -9.08 1.66 25.59
N LYS A 158 -9.80 0.91 24.74
CA LYS A 158 -10.22 -0.48 24.99
C LYS A 158 -9.07 -1.49 24.97
N LYS A 159 -7.84 -1.04 24.70
CA LYS A 159 -6.63 -1.87 24.59
C LYS A 159 -6.77 -2.97 23.53
N ILE A 160 -7.52 -2.70 22.46
CA ILE A 160 -7.61 -3.59 21.31
C ILE A 160 -6.26 -3.53 20.58
N PRO A 161 -5.54 -4.66 20.45
CA PRO A 161 -4.27 -4.67 19.74
C PRO A 161 -4.49 -4.66 18.22
N PHE A 162 -3.41 -4.44 17.48
CA PHE A 162 -3.41 -4.75 16.05
C PHE A 162 -3.72 -6.25 15.82
N PRO A 163 -4.65 -6.60 14.91
CA PRO A 163 -5.07 -7.99 14.67
C PRO A 163 -4.01 -8.75 13.86
N GLU A 164 -3.02 -9.31 14.55
CA GLU A 164 -1.86 -9.99 13.92
C GLU A 164 -2.26 -11.30 13.20
N ASP A 165 -3.29 -11.96 13.71
CA ASP A 165 -3.93 -13.13 13.10
C ASP A 165 -4.60 -12.77 11.76
N LEU A 166 -5.34 -11.66 11.70
CA LEU A 166 -5.90 -11.13 10.46
C LEU A 166 -4.79 -10.79 9.47
N TRP A 167 -3.73 -10.11 9.93
CA TRP A 167 -2.57 -9.79 9.10
C TRP A 167 -1.96 -11.04 8.49
N GLN A 168 -1.67 -12.05 9.32
CA GLN A 168 -1.10 -13.29 8.84
C GLN A 168 -2.01 -14.01 7.84
N ARG A 169 -3.32 -14.02 8.10
CA ARG A 169 -4.31 -14.61 7.20
C ARG A 169 -4.40 -13.85 5.87
N TYR A 170 -4.28 -12.53 5.92
CA TYR A 170 -4.27 -11.64 4.76
C TYR A 170 -3.04 -11.87 3.90
N VAL A 171 -1.85 -11.94 4.50
CA VAL A 171 -0.61 -12.27 3.78
C VAL A 171 -0.69 -13.67 3.18
N PHE A 172 -1.33 -14.63 3.85
CA PHE A 172 -1.57 -15.96 3.30
C PHE A 172 -2.53 -15.92 2.09
N ALA A 173 -3.54 -15.05 2.10
CA ALA A 173 -4.40 -14.82 0.94
C ALA A 173 -3.60 -14.22 -0.23
N PHE A 174 -2.69 -13.27 0.00
CA PHE A 174 -1.76 -12.77 -1.02
C PHE A 174 -0.84 -13.87 -1.56
N TYR A 175 -0.27 -14.68 -0.67
CA TYR A 175 0.56 -15.82 -1.04
C TYR A 175 -0.21 -16.77 -1.97
N ARG A 176 -1.45 -17.11 -1.61
CA ARG A 176 -2.31 -17.95 -2.44
C ARG A 176 -2.67 -17.28 -3.76
N ASN A 177 -3.07 -16.02 -3.75
CA ASN A 177 -3.41 -15.23 -4.93
C ASN A 177 -2.27 -15.21 -5.96
N ASN A 178 -1.02 -15.09 -5.49
CA ASN A 178 0.19 -15.10 -6.32
C ASN A 178 0.46 -16.46 -6.99
N THR A 179 -0.12 -17.55 -6.48
CA THR A 179 -0.04 -18.88 -7.10
C THR A 179 -1.16 -19.15 -8.10
N LEU A 180 -2.21 -18.32 -8.14
CA LEU A 180 -3.36 -18.55 -9.00
C LEU A 180 -3.01 -18.43 -10.49
N ARG A 181 -3.73 -19.20 -11.31
CA ARG A 181 -3.65 -19.09 -12.77
C ARG A 181 -4.07 -17.72 -13.27
N ARG A 182 -5.01 -17.06 -12.59
CA ARG A 182 -5.37 -15.65 -12.81
C ARG A 182 -5.51 -14.97 -11.44
N PRO A 183 -4.48 -14.27 -10.96
CA PRO A 183 -4.55 -13.55 -9.70
C PRO A 183 -5.62 -12.46 -9.73
N LEU A 184 -6.30 -12.29 -8.61
CA LEU A 184 -7.21 -11.18 -8.34
C LEU A 184 -6.41 -9.88 -8.14
N SER A 185 -7.00 -8.76 -8.55
CA SER A 185 -6.45 -7.43 -8.30
C SER A 185 -6.90 -6.95 -6.92
N LEU A 186 -6.08 -7.22 -5.90
CA LEU A 186 -6.32 -6.78 -4.51
C LEU A 186 -6.00 -5.30 -4.32
N ASN A 187 -6.57 -4.66 -3.30
CA ASN A 187 -6.38 -3.24 -3.01
C ASN A 187 -5.02 -2.99 -2.35
N GLN A 188 -4.06 -2.58 -3.17
CA GLN A 188 -2.70 -2.27 -2.73
C GLN A 188 -2.64 -1.15 -1.69
N LYS A 189 -3.51 -0.13 -1.80
CA LYS A 189 -3.57 0.97 -0.82
C LYS A 189 -4.06 0.49 0.55
N LEU A 190 -5.02 -0.45 0.56
CA LEU A 190 -5.47 -1.07 1.80
C LEU A 190 -4.32 -1.86 2.44
N ALA A 191 -3.59 -2.66 1.65
CA ALA A 191 -2.45 -3.43 2.16
C ALA A 191 -1.33 -2.53 2.71
N GLU A 192 -0.98 -1.45 2.01
CA GLU A 192 -0.01 -0.45 2.48
C GLU A 192 -0.47 0.19 3.80
N ARG A 193 -1.75 0.58 3.88
CA ARG A 193 -2.31 1.18 5.09
C ARG A 193 -2.23 0.22 6.27
N VAL A 194 -2.64 -1.04 6.10
CA VAL A 194 -2.57 -2.08 7.15
C VAL A 194 -1.13 -2.26 7.65
N VAL A 195 -0.12 -2.19 6.77
CA VAL A 195 1.29 -2.21 7.19
C VAL A 195 1.65 -1.02 8.09
N CYS A 196 1.20 0.18 7.77
CA CYS A 196 1.45 1.37 8.59
C CYS A 196 0.86 1.20 10.01
N PHE A 197 -0.36 0.67 10.11
CA PHE A 197 -1.00 0.34 11.39
C PHE A 197 -0.23 -0.72 12.18
N ARG A 198 0.23 -1.78 11.51
CA ARG A 198 1.07 -2.82 12.12
C ARG A 198 2.37 -2.25 12.68
N LYS A 199 3.08 -1.43 11.90
CA LYS A 199 4.34 -0.79 12.30
C LYS A 199 4.17 0.09 13.54
N ALA A 200 3.07 0.85 13.60
CA ALA A 200 2.74 1.68 14.75
C ALA A 200 2.16 0.88 15.93
N LYS A 201 1.95 -0.44 15.78
CA LYS A 201 1.26 -1.30 16.75
C LYS A 201 -0.11 -0.70 17.16
N MET A 202 -0.86 -0.23 16.18
CA MET A 202 -2.14 0.44 16.37
C MET A 202 -3.28 -0.44 15.84
N PRO A 203 -4.45 -0.50 16.50
CA PRO A 203 -5.62 -1.21 15.95
C PRO A 203 -6.03 -0.64 14.59
N LEU A 204 -6.63 -1.49 13.75
CA LEU A 204 -7.18 -1.08 12.45
C LEU A 204 -8.50 -0.34 12.64
N PHE A 205 -8.83 0.55 11.71
CA PHE A 205 -10.23 0.96 11.57
C PHE A 205 -11.11 -0.28 11.34
N ILE A 206 -12.32 -0.25 11.89
CA ILE A 206 -13.32 -1.32 11.73
C ILE A 206 -13.63 -1.53 10.24
N GLY A 207 -13.80 -0.44 9.49
CA GLY A 207 -14.00 -0.51 8.03
C GLY A 207 -12.82 -1.16 7.28
N ASP A 208 -11.59 -0.95 7.76
CA ASP A 208 -10.39 -1.56 7.17
C ASP A 208 -10.30 -3.03 7.49
N TYR A 209 -10.59 -3.40 8.74
CA TYR A 209 -10.70 -4.79 9.18
C TYR A 209 -11.68 -5.56 8.29
N LEU A 210 -12.89 -5.03 8.10
CA LEU A 210 -13.93 -5.63 7.26
C LEU A 210 -13.53 -5.70 5.78
N SER A 211 -12.82 -4.68 5.28
CA SER A 211 -12.30 -4.66 3.91
C SER A 211 -11.26 -5.77 3.70
N VAL A 212 -10.35 -5.96 4.65
CA VAL A 212 -9.34 -7.03 4.63
C VAL A 212 -10.01 -8.40 4.66
N VAL A 213 -10.99 -8.60 5.55
CA VAL A 213 -11.80 -9.84 5.61
C VAL A 213 -12.48 -10.11 4.26
N THR A 214 -13.02 -9.07 3.63
CA THR A 214 -13.67 -9.17 2.32
C THR A 214 -12.69 -9.62 1.25
N GLU A 215 -11.47 -9.07 1.20
CA GLU A 215 -10.44 -9.50 0.24
C GLU A 215 -9.96 -10.93 0.46
N ILE A 216 -9.79 -11.35 1.73
CA ILE A 216 -9.48 -12.74 2.07
C ILE A 216 -10.59 -13.65 1.51
N ASN A 217 -11.85 -13.33 1.78
CA ASN A 217 -12.99 -14.11 1.32
C ASN A 217 -13.11 -14.15 -0.21
N GLN A 218 -12.72 -13.08 -0.92
CA GLN A 218 -12.70 -13.08 -2.39
C GLN A 218 -11.68 -14.07 -2.95
N VAL A 219 -10.46 -14.08 -2.39
CA VAL A 219 -9.43 -15.06 -2.77
C VAL A 219 -9.92 -16.47 -2.45
N ASP A 220 -10.54 -16.65 -1.29
CA ASP A 220 -11.02 -17.96 -0.86
C ASP A 220 -12.09 -18.54 -1.78
N ARG A 221 -13.08 -17.71 -2.17
CA ARG A 221 -14.11 -18.08 -3.15
C ARG A 221 -13.51 -18.42 -4.51
N GLU A 222 -12.59 -17.59 -5.01
CA GLU A 222 -11.95 -17.82 -6.31
C GLU A 222 -11.15 -19.13 -6.35
N VAL A 223 -10.50 -19.51 -5.24
CA VAL A 223 -9.79 -20.79 -5.12
C VAL A 223 -10.78 -21.96 -5.16
N PHE A 224 -11.89 -21.85 -4.41
CA PHE A 224 -12.90 -22.89 -4.30
C PHE A 224 -13.64 -23.09 -5.63
N ASP A 225 -14.15 -22.01 -6.22
CA ASP A 225 -14.98 -22.04 -7.44
C ASP A 225 -14.23 -22.61 -8.64
N ARG A 226 -12.93 -22.32 -8.75
CA ARG A 226 -12.10 -22.77 -9.87
C ARG A 226 -11.47 -24.14 -9.66
N GLN A 227 -11.66 -24.76 -8.50
CA GLN A 227 -11.06 -26.05 -8.15
C GLN A 227 -9.56 -26.08 -8.49
N GLU A 228 -8.83 -25.02 -8.17
CA GLU A 228 -7.40 -24.87 -8.49
C GLU A 228 -6.57 -25.86 -7.66
N LYS A 229 -6.39 -27.07 -8.20
CA LYS A 229 -5.61 -28.17 -7.61
C LYS A 229 -4.11 -27.89 -7.64
N ASN A 230 -3.34 -28.59 -6.80
CA ASN A 230 -1.88 -28.54 -6.70
C ASN A 230 -1.29 -27.28 -6.05
N PHE A 231 -1.87 -26.84 -4.92
CA PHE A 231 -1.20 -25.87 -4.07
C PHE A 231 -0.11 -26.57 -3.24
N LEU A 232 1.13 -26.54 -3.74
CA LEU A 232 2.31 -26.97 -2.98
C LEU A 232 2.65 -25.88 -1.95
N ALA A 233 1.95 -25.94 -0.83
CA ALA A 233 2.17 -25.06 0.31
C ALA A 233 3.35 -25.59 1.13
N ASP A 234 4.38 -24.76 1.28
CA ASP A 234 5.49 -25.02 2.18
C ASP A 234 5.50 -23.93 3.25
N LYS A 235 5.53 -24.35 4.52
CA LYS A 235 5.47 -23.44 5.68
C LYS A 235 6.70 -22.52 5.70
N THR A 236 7.88 -23.04 5.39
CA THR A 236 9.12 -22.25 5.38
C THR A 236 9.12 -21.19 4.28
N VAL A 237 8.56 -21.53 3.12
CA VAL A 237 8.34 -20.61 2.00
C VAL A 237 7.34 -19.52 2.41
N PHE A 238 6.25 -19.90 3.07
CA PHE A 238 5.28 -18.92 3.56
C PHE A 238 5.85 -18.01 4.65
N GLU A 239 6.61 -18.52 5.61
CA GLU A 239 7.20 -17.72 6.69
C GLU A 239 8.22 -16.70 6.16
N ALA A 240 9.04 -17.10 5.18
CA ALA A 240 9.93 -16.17 4.49
C ALA A 240 9.15 -15.11 3.70
N TYR A 241 8.07 -15.52 3.01
CA TYR A 241 7.18 -14.59 2.32
C TYR A 241 6.52 -13.61 3.30
N LEU A 242 6.07 -14.08 4.47
CA LEU A 242 5.46 -13.26 5.53
C LEU A 242 6.44 -12.22 6.08
N ALA A 243 7.69 -12.61 6.30
CA ALA A 243 8.72 -11.70 6.80
C ALA A 243 9.02 -10.56 5.80
N ASP A 244 9.10 -10.88 4.51
CA ASP A 244 9.40 -9.92 3.46
C ASP A 244 8.20 -9.05 3.07
N PHE A 245 6.98 -9.56 3.22
CA PHE A 245 5.76 -8.93 2.68
C PHE A 245 5.61 -7.48 3.09
N GLN A 246 5.93 -7.15 4.35
CA GLN A 246 5.87 -5.79 4.87
C GLN A 246 6.76 -4.82 4.10
N GLN A 247 7.96 -5.24 3.69
CA GLN A 247 8.88 -4.40 2.93
C GLN A 247 8.47 -4.36 1.45
N ASP A 248 8.10 -5.51 0.90
CA ASP A 248 7.76 -5.66 -0.51
C ASP A 248 6.53 -4.85 -0.89
N ILE A 249 5.44 -4.93 -0.11
CA ILE A 249 4.18 -4.23 -0.44
C ILE A 249 4.33 -2.70 -0.42
N GLN A 250 5.35 -2.18 0.26
CA GLN A 250 5.67 -0.76 0.33
C GLN A 250 6.69 -0.34 -0.73
N ALA A 251 7.28 -1.28 -1.48
CA ALA A 251 8.20 -0.94 -2.54
C ALA A 251 7.45 -0.22 -3.68
N PRO A 252 8.04 0.82 -4.29
CA PRO A 252 7.39 1.61 -5.35
C PRO A 252 6.82 0.76 -6.49
N ILE A 253 7.54 -0.32 -6.82
CA ILE A 253 7.14 -1.33 -7.81
C ILE A 253 5.78 -1.97 -7.53
N TYR A 254 5.36 -2.11 -6.26
CA TYR A 254 4.06 -2.67 -5.87
C TYR A 254 2.95 -1.60 -5.81
N LEU A 255 3.30 -0.31 -5.72
CA LEU A 255 2.34 0.80 -5.62
C LEU A 255 1.82 1.25 -6.99
N GLU A 256 2.60 1.01 -8.04
CA GLU A 256 2.15 1.22 -9.41
C GLU A 256 1.31 0.01 -9.88
N ARG A 257 0.13 0.28 -10.46
CA ARG A 257 -0.75 -0.71 -11.14
C ARG A 257 -0.04 -1.52 -12.25
N THR A 258 1.21 -1.21 -12.54
CA THR A 258 2.14 -1.88 -13.47
C THR A 258 2.50 -3.30 -13.04
N PHE A 259 2.58 -3.59 -11.73
CA PHE A 259 3.19 -4.82 -11.20
C PHE A 259 2.46 -6.12 -11.60
N TRP A 260 1.13 -6.10 -11.54
CA TRP A 260 0.29 -7.27 -11.80
C TRP A 260 -0.45 -7.20 -13.14
N GLY A 261 -0.57 -6.00 -13.73
CA GLY A 261 -1.47 -5.73 -14.84
C GLY A 261 -0.86 -5.70 -16.24
N ARG A 262 0.46 -5.55 -16.41
CA ARG A 262 1.00 -5.23 -17.74
C ARG A 262 1.44 -6.46 -18.52
N LYS A 263 0.88 -6.58 -19.72
CA LYS A 263 1.39 -7.45 -20.78
C LYS A 263 2.83 -7.04 -21.03
N LEU A 264 3.71 -8.02 -21.28
CA LEU A 264 5.12 -7.76 -21.58
C LEU A 264 5.31 -6.87 -22.84
N THR A 265 4.24 -6.60 -23.58
CA THR A 265 4.20 -5.78 -24.81
C THR A 265 4.51 -4.31 -24.55
N ASP A 266 4.40 -3.86 -23.30
CA ASP A 266 4.52 -2.44 -22.96
C ASP A 266 5.99 -2.01 -22.70
N PHE A 267 6.93 -2.95 -22.60
CA PHE A 267 8.34 -2.65 -22.25
C PHE A 267 9.34 -2.94 -23.38
N ILE A 268 9.04 -3.87 -24.28
CA ILE A 268 9.92 -4.19 -25.41
C ILE A 268 9.44 -3.36 -26.62
N HIS A 269 9.96 -2.14 -26.73
CA HIS A 269 9.76 -1.30 -27.92
C HIS A 269 10.46 -1.93 -29.14
N LEU A 270 9.68 -2.58 -30.01
CA LEU A 270 10.15 -3.30 -31.20
C LEU A 270 10.91 -2.42 -32.18
N ASP A 271 10.65 -1.12 -32.15
CA ASP A 271 11.31 -0.08 -32.96
C ASP A 271 12.84 -0.05 -32.77
N ARG A 272 13.34 -0.65 -31.68
CA ARG A 272 14.78 -0.81 -31.38
C ARG A 272 15.36 -2.18 -31.73
N TYR A 273 14.56 -3.09 -32.29
CA TYR A 273 14.87 -4.51 -32.50
C TYR A 273 14.82 -4.93 -33.99
N GLY A 274 15.26 -4.08 -34.92
CA GLY A 274 15.55 -4.47 -36.31
C GLY A 274 14.46 -5.36 -36.97
N SER A 275 14.87 -6.54 -37.49
CA SER A 275 14.00 -7.53 -38.15
C SER A 275 13.51 -8.67 -37.24
N GLU A 276 13.75 -8.60 -35.92
CA GLU A 276 13.37 -9.67 -34.99
C GLU A 276 11.86 -9.63 -34.68
N THR A 277 11.26 -10.81 -34.51
CA THR A 277 9.88 -10.90 -34.01
C THR A 277 9.83 -10.60 -32.51
N TYR A 278 8.66 -10.19 -32.04
CA TYR A 278 8.44 -9.89 -30.62
C TYR A 278 8.75 -11.06 -29.67
N GLU A 279 8.40 -12.29 -30.06
CA GLU A 279 8.67 -13.46 -29.22
C GLU A 279 10.18 -13.78 -29.15
N GLU A 280 10.95 -13.49 -30.19
CA GLU A 280 12.42 -13.62 -30.20
C GLU A 280 13.08 -12.57 -29.31
N ALA A 281 12.68 -11.30 -29.43
CA ALA A 281 13.17 -10.21 -28.59
C ALA A 281 12.89 -10.48 -27.09
N LYS A 282 11.71 -11.01 -26.80
CA LYS A 282 11.30 -11.46 -25.45
C LYS A 282 12.10 -12.65 -24.95
N ALA A 283 12.35 -13.66 -25.79
CA ALA A 283 13.17 -14.79 -25.40
C ALA A 283 14.59 -14.35 -25.06
N ARG A 284 15.19 -13.51 -25.92
CA ARG A 284 16.52 -12.93 -25.72
C ARG A 284 16.61 -12.10 -24.45
N TYR A 285 15.64 -11.24 -24.19
CA TYR A 285 15.58 -10.46 -22.95
C TYR A 285 15.70 -11.33 -21.69
N PHE A 286 14.91 -12.41 -21.61
CA PHE A 286 14.96 -13.29 -20.44
C PHE A 286 16.22 -14.17 -20.39
N ASP A 287 16.81 -14.50 -21.54
CA ASP A 287 18.07 -15.24 -21.60
C ASP A 287 19.26 -14.35 -21.16
N ASP A 288 19.26 -13.06 -21.55
CA ASP A 288 20.22 -12.05 -21.10
C ASP A 288 20.08 -11.80 -19.59
N LEU A 289 18.84 -11.63 -19.10
CA LEU A 289 18.55 -11.46 -17.68
C LEU A 289 19.01 -12.67 -16.87
N LEU A 290 18.69 -13.89 -17.32
CA LEU A 290 19.13 -15.11 -16.65
C LEU A 290 20.66 -15.21 -16.61
N SER A 291 21.33 -14.88 -17.71
CA SER A 291 22.80 -14.92 -17.79
C SER A 291 23.43 -13.91 -16.85
N PHE A 292 22.85 -12.71 -16.75
CA PHE A 292 23.28 -11.70 -15.80
C PHE A 292 23.09 -12.15 -14.34
N LEU A 293 21.90 -12.66 -13.97
CA LEU A 293 21.64 -13.15 -12.62
C LEU A 293 22.59 -14.29 -12.24
N LEU A 294 22.85 -15.25 -13.15
CA LEU A 294 23.82 -16.31 -12.90
C LEU A 294 25.24 -15.77 -12.68
N ALA A 295 25.64 -14.74 -13.43
CA ALA A 295 26.95 -14.09 -13.28
C ALA A 295 27.11 -13.31 -11.97
N LEU A 296 26.02 -12.97 -11.27
CA LEU A 296 26.05 -12.37 -9.93
C LEU A 296 26.41 -13.37 -8.82
N LYS A 297 26.54 -14.67 -9.12
CA LYS A 297 27.02 -15.65 -8.14
C LYS A 297 28.50 -15.44 -7.79
N ASP A 298 29.27 -14.84 -8.70
CA ASP A 298 30.70 -14.58 -8.52
C ASP A 298 30.94 -13.23 -7.84
N LYS A 299 31.52 -13.26 -6.63
CA LYS A 299 31.67 -12.10 -5.73
C LYS A 299 32.62 -10.99 -6.22
N SER A 300 33.33 -11.16 -7.34
CA SER A 300 34.28 -10.14 -7.82
C SER A 300 33.60 -9.06 -8.67
N LYS A 301 33.74 -7.79 -8.25
CA LYS A 301 33.22 -6.58 -8.93
C LYS A 301 31.69 -6.56 -9.12
N LEU A 302 30.95 -7.00 -8.11
CA LEU A 302 29.49 -7.12 -8.14
C LEU A 302 28.80 -5.76 -8.39
N ASP A 303 29.22 -4.72 -7.65
CA ASP A 303 28.54 -3.41 -7.65
C ASP A 303 28.66 -2.69 -9.01
N ARG A 304 29.83 -2.76 -9.65
CA ARG A 304 30.04 -2.17 -10.99
C ARG A 304 29.20 -2.85 -12.06
N LYS A 305 29.03 -4.18 -11.96
CA LYS A 305 28.19 -4.96 -12.89
C LYS A 305 26.70 -4.65 -12.70
N ILE A 306 26.24 -4.58 -11.44
CA ILE A 306 24.86 -4.19 -11.11
C ILE A 306 24.56 -2.80 -11.65
N HIS A 307 25.40 -1.82 -11.33
CA HIS A 307 25.18 -0.44 -11.76
C HIS A 307 25.15 -0.29 -13.30
N SER A 308 26.05 -0.98 -14.01
CA SER A 308 26.07 -0.97 -15.48
C SER A 308 24.80 -1.60 -16.07
N PHE A 309 24.31 -2.67 -15.46
CA PHE A 309 23.11 -3.37 -15.91
C PHE A 309 21.83 -2.59 -15.63
N GLU A 310 21.73 -1.93 -14.48
CA GLU A 310 20.63 -1.03 -14.12
C GLU A 310 20.58 0.16 -15.08
N LEU A 311 21.71 0.83 -15.35
CA LEU A 311 21.79 1.92 -16.33
C LEU A 311 21.37 1.48 -17.74
N PHE A 312 21.83 0.31 -18.17
CA PHE A 312 21.43 -0.27 -19.46
C PHE A 312 19.92 -0.54 -19.49
N HIS A 313 19.37 -1.14 -18.43
CA HIS A 313 17.94 -1.43 -18.33
C HIS A 313 17.08 -0.16 -18.29
N GLN A 314 17.52 0.86 -17.56
CA GLN A 314 16.84 2.14 -17.50
C GLN A 314 16.79 2.79 -18.88
N LYS A 315 17.93 2.87 -19.59
CA LYS A 315 17.99 3.47 -20.94
C LYS A 315 17.17 2.69 -21.97
N LYS A 316 17.12 1.36 -21.84
CA LYS A 316 16.50 0.49 -22.84
C LYS A 316 15.02 0.22 -22.60
N TYR A 317 14.59 0.08 -21.34
CA TYR A 317 13.26 -0.38 -20.96
C TYR A 317 12.55 0.56 -19.95
N GLY A 318 13.21 1.60 -19.45
CA GLY A 318 12.60 2.63 -18.60
C GLY A 318 12.23 2.21 -17.18
N ASN A 319 12.53 0.98 -16.75
CA ASN A 319 12.09 0.45 -15.45
C ASN A 319 13.29 -0.02 -14.60
N ALA A 320 14.02 0.94 -14.04
CA ALA A 320 15.20 0.67 -13.20
C ALA A 320 14.80 0.00 -11.87
N GLU A 321 13.73 0.49 -11.24
CA GLU A 321 13.28 0.04 -9.91
C GLU A 321 12.94 -1.46 -9.88
N LEU A 322 12.27 -1.96 -10.93
CA LEU A 322 11.95 -3.38 -11.04
C LEU A 322 13.21 -4.26 -11.13
N ILE A 323 14.24 -3.79 -11.83
CA ILE A 323 15.50 -4.52 -11.99
C ILE A 323 16.30 -4.52 -10.69
N THR A 324 16.39 -3.38 -10.01
CA THR A 324 17.01 -3.29 -8.68
C THR A 324 16.31 -4.24 -7.70
N PHE A 325 14.97 -4.27 -7.69
CA PHE A 325 14.21 -5.19 -6.86
C PHE A 325 14.47 -6.67 -7.22
N LEU A 326 14.48 -7.02 -8.52
CA LEU A 326 14.79 -8.37 -9.00
C LEU A 326 16.18 -8.84 -8.55
N ILE A 327 17.17 -7.96 -8.63
CA ILE A 327 18.55 -8.26 -8.22
C ILE A 327 18.62 -8.50 -6.72
N ALA A 328 18.00 -7.63 -5.91
CA ALA A 328 17.96 -7.79 -4.46
C ALA A 328 17.32 -9.12 -4.04
N LYS A 329 16.16 -9.46 -4.62
CA LYS A 329 15.50 -10.75 -4.35
C LYS A 329 16.31 -11.94 -4.82
N TYR A 330 17.02 -11.84 -5.96
CA TYR A 330 17.91 -12.90 -6.41
C TYR A 330 19.10 -13.08 -5.46
N GLN A 331 19.71 -12.00 -4.98
CA GLN A 331 20.81 -12.09 -4.02
C GLN A 331 20.35 -12.79 -2.72
N GLN A 332 19.16 -12.46 -2.24
CA GLN A 332 18.56 -13.03 -1.02
C GLN A 332 18.17 -14.51 -1.18
N TYR A 333 17.49 -14.87 -2.28
CA TYR A 333 16.83 -16.17 -2.41
C TYR A 333 17.37 -17.08 -3.51
N GLN A 334 18.25 -16.58 -4.38
CA GLN A 334 18.70 -17.29 -5.59
C GLN A 334 17.49 -17.79 -6.39
N PHE A 335 17.59 -18.88 -7.17
CA PHE A 335 16.44 -19.43 -7.90
C PHE A 335 15.54 -20.37 -7.07
N THR A 336 15.31 -20.06 -5.80
CA THR A 336 14.35 -20.80 -4.94
C THR A 336 12.90 -20.40 -5.21
N GLN A 337 11.95 -21.09 -4.58
CA GLN A 337 10.52 -20.78 -4.69
C GLN A 337 10.19 -19.34 -4.23
N ASN A 338 10.84 -18.85 -3.17
CA ASN A 338 10.64 -17.50 -2.63
C ASN A 338 11.01 -16.40 -3.64
N PHE A 339 12.10 -16.56 -4.39
CA PHE A 339 12.45 -15.64 -5.46
C PHE A 339 11.35 -15.52 -6.51
N PHE A 340 10.84 -16.67 -6.97
CA PHE A 340 9.78 -16.67 -7.96
C PHE A 340 8.46 -16.10 -7.43
N LEU A 341 8.19 -16.23 -6.13
CA LEU A 341 7.00 -15.66 -5.49
C LEU A 341 7.08 -14.15 -5.35
N ALA A 342 8.25 -13.61 -5.03
CA ALA A 342 8.47 -12.18 -4.81
C ALA A 342 8.39 -11.33 -6.09
N ILE A 343 8.55 -11.94 -7.27
CA ILE A 343 8.64 -11.23 -8.55
C ILE A 343 7.33 -11.32 -9.37
N PRO A 344 7.08 -10.37 -10.29
CA PRO A 344 5.90 -10.40 -11.15
C PRO A 344 5.77 -11.71 -11.93
N LYS A 345 4.53 -12.15 -12.13
CA LYS A 345 4.21 -13.40 -12.83
C LYS A 345 4.83 -13.50 -14.22
N VAL A 346 4.90 -12.38 -14.94
CA VAL A 346 5.49 -12.30 -16.28
C VAL A 346 6.98 -12.65 -16.24
N TYR A 347 7.72 -12.10 -15.28
CA TYR A 347 9.13 -12.40 -15.05
C TYR A 347 9.34 -13.83 -14.55
N ARG A 348 8.48 -14.31 -13.65
CA ARG A 348 8.48 -15.71 -13.20
C ARG A 348 8.39 -16.68 -14.39
N ILE A 349 7.44 -16.46 -15.29
CA ILE A 349 7.25 -17.32 -16.47
C ILE A 349 8.44 -17.18 -17.44
N GLY A 350 8.89 -15.94 -17.68
CA GLY A 350 10.01 -15.65 -18.59
C GLY A 350 11.31 -16.31 -18.15
N ILE A 351 11.72 -16.12 -16.90
CA ILE A 351 12.93 -16.70 -16.32
C ILE A 351 12.84 -18.23 -16.28
N ARG A 352 11.69 -18.81 -15.89
CA ARG A 352 11.51 -20.28 -15.91
C ARG A 352 11.65 -20.86 -17.32
N LYS A 353 11.15 -20.17 -18.35
CA LYS A 353 11.34 -20.58 -19.75
C LYS A 353 12.81 -20.47 -20.16
N ALA A 354 13.51 -19.40 -19.78
CA ALA A 354 14.94 -19.23 -20.05
C ALA A 354 15.78 -20.34 -19.40
N ILE A 355 15.50 -20.69 -18.14
CA ILE A 355 16.16 -21.80 -17.44
C ILE A 355 15.95 -23.11 -18.21
N LYS A 356 14.70 -23.43 -18.59
CA LYS A 356 14.41 -24.63 -19.38
C LYS A 356 15.10 -24.65 -20.73
N ARG A 357 15.24 -23.50 -21.40
CA ARG A 357 15.99 -23.40 -22.68
C ARG A 357 17.48 -23.65 -22.47
N LYS A 358 18.08 -23.08 -21.42
CA LYS A 358 19.50 -23.23 -21.09
C LYS A 358 19.87 -24.65 -20.63
N GLN A 359 18.92 -25.40 -20.06
CA GLN A 359 19.09 -26.81 -19.68
C GLN A 359 18.94 -27.79 -20.85
N LYS A 360 18.29 -27.37 -21.95
CA LYS A 360 18.11 -28.17 -23.17
C LYS A 360 19.21 -27.96 -24.20
N LYS A 361 20.02 -26.92 -24.02
CA LYS A 361 21.28 -26.69 -24.73
C LYS A 361 22.39 -27.29 -23.88
#